data_AF-A0A0B4XJY7-F1
#
_entry.id   AF-A0A0B4XJY7-F1
#
_cell.length_a   1.000
_cell.length_b   1.000
_cell.length_c   1.000
_cell.angle_alpha   90.00
_cell.angle_beta   90.00
_cell.angle_gamma   90.00
#
_symmetry.space_group_name_H-M   'P 1'
#
loop_
_entity.id
_entity.type
_entity.pdbx_description
1 polymer ?
#
loop_
_entity_poly.entity_id
_entity_poly.type
_entity_poly.pdbx_seq_one_letter_code
_entity_poly.pdbx_strand_id
1 'polypeptide(L)'
;MLLVVAAIIRGPDGRILLSQRPAHKHKGGCWEFPGGKVEAGEALDTALARELEEELGLRVRACQPFMTIEHHYPELSVRLCFREVTAFEGQPVGREGQPVQWFTPGELGALDFPEANQPVVKALALPDQWLILPTPLPADWREALPRSIAAGATLVYLRGVEEVSLLRELVQCCHAGGALALVADDPALATAVAADGVHLRQQQAMRLKQKPAQPWISMACHDQASLAHAVALGADMVLLSPVRETPTHPGQPGMGWPSFRALAEGLPLPVYALGGVTPAEVRQAREAGARGVAGIRGFWRSC
;
A
#
# COMPACT_ATOMS: atom_id res chain seq x y z
N MET A 1 21.40 0.96 12.43
CA MET A 1 20.27 1.25 11.53
C MET A 1 20.34 2.71 11.16
N LEU A 2 20.49 3.03 9.88
CA LEU A 2 20.41 4.40 9.36
C LEU A 2 18.93 4.76 9.15
N LEU A 3 18.50 5.92 9.67
CA LEU A 3 17.15 6.42 9.48
C LEU A 3 17.13 7.44 8.35
N VAL A 4 16.25 7.23 7.38
CA VAL A 4 16.08 8.08 6.20
C VAL A 4 14.60 8.39 6.03
N VAL A 5 14.29 9.62 5.69
CA VAL A 5 12.93 10.06 5.36
C VAL A 5 12.88 10.45 3.88
N ALA A 6 11.84 10.04 3.19
CA ALA A 6 11.68 10.29 1.75
C ALA A 6 10.25 10.74 1.42
N ALA A 7 10.13 11.63 0.46
CA ALA A 7 8.87 12.24 0.06
C ALA A 7 8.24 11.55 -1.14
N ILE A 8 6.95 11.28 -1.04
CA ILE A 8 6.07 11.03 -2.18
C ILE A 8 5.32 12.33 -2.42
N ILE A 9 5.72 13.05 -3.48
CA ILE A 9 5.11 14.32 -3.86
C ILE A 9 4.26 14.08 -5.09
N ARG A 10 2.94 14.27 -4.95
CA ARG A 10 1.97 14.16 -6.06
C ARG A 10 1.69 15.54 -6.65
N GLY A 11 1.84 15.64 -7.96
CA GLY A 11 1.40 16.81 -8.72
C GLY A 11 -0.13 16.84 -8.84
N PRO A 12 -0.71 17.97 -9.29
CA PRO A 12 -2.16 18.11 -9.49
C PRO A 12 -2.74 17.10 -10.50
N ASP A 13 -1.91 16.56 -11.39
CA ASP A 13 -2.26 15.56 -12.40
C ASP A 13 -1.95 14.12 -11.96
N GLY A 14 -1.60 13.92 -10.69
CA GLY A 14 -1.30 12.61 -10.12
C GLY A 14 0.10 12.07 -10.43
N ARG A 15 0.95 12.82 -11.16
CA ARG A 15 2.35 12.43 -11.37
C ARG A 15 3.17 12.55 -10.08
N ILE A 16 4.18 11.71 -9.94
CA ILE A 16 5.10 11.63 -8.82
C ILE A 16 6.40 12.35 -9.18
N LEU A 17 6.86 13.23 -8.31
CA LEU A 17 8.16 13.88 -8.45
C LEU A 17 9.27 12.95 -8.00
N LEU A 18 10.28 12.77 -8.85
CA LEU A 18 11.51 12.05 -8.52
C LEU A 18 12.74 12.92 -8.82
N SER A 19 13.83 12.66 -8.11
CA SER A 19 15.17 13.17 -8.41
C SER A 19 16.07 12.04 -8.87
N GLN A 20 17.08 12.36 -9.68
CA GLN A 20 18.08 11.39 -10.10
C GLN A 20 19.34 11.50 -9.24
N ARG A 21 19.87 10.37 -8.79
CA ARG A 21 21.08 10.33 -7.97
C ARG A 21 22.28 10.85 -8.76
N PRO A 22 23.11 11.75 -8.19
CA PRO A 22 24.37 12.13 -8.81
C PRO A 22 25.20 10.90 -9.18
N ALA A 23 25.80 10.90 -10.37
CA ALA A 23 26.52 9.74 -10.91
C ALA A 23 27.65 9.21 -10.00
N HIS A 24 28.20 10.06 -9.13
CA HIS A 24 29.31 9.74 -8.22
C HIS A 24 28.87 9.15 -6.86
N LYS A 25 27.57 9.09 -6.54
CA LYS A 25 27.06 8.45 -5.31
C LYS A 25 26.88 6.93 -5.53
N HIS A 26 26.84 6.14 -4.45
CA HIS A 26 26.53 4.70 -4.50
C HIS A 26 25.21 4.46 -5.24
N LYS A 27 25.17 3.63 -6.30
CA LYS A 27 24.04 3.49 -7.26
C LYS A 27 23.64 4.81 -7.96
N GLY A 28 24.62 5.59 -8.42
CA GLY A 28 24.40 6.82 -9.19
C GLY A 28 23.64 6.57 -10.50
N GLY A 29 22.83 7.54 -10.93
CA GLY A 29 21.97 7.44 -12.12
C GLY A 29 20.61 6.79 -11.90
N CYS A 30 20.36 6.12 -10.77
CA CYS A 30 19.01 5.67 -10.40
C CYS A 30 18.10 6.85 -10.04
N TRP A 31 16.80 6.67 -10.26
CA TRP A 31 15.77 7.57 -9.73
C TRP A 31 15.51 7.26 -8.26
N GLU A 32 15.19 8.30 -7.49
CA GLU A 32 14.84 8.17 -6.08
C GLU A 32 13.75 9.15 -5.66
N PHE A 33 13.12 8.83 -4.53
CA PHE A 33 12.23 9.73 -3.85
C PHE A 33 13.06 10.78 -3.11
N PRO A 34 12.84 12.08 -3.32
CA PRO A 34 13.60 13.15 -2.67
C PRO A 34 13.54 13.07 -1.15
N GLY A 35 14.62 13.45 -0.47
CA GLY A 35 14.75 13.34 0.97
C GLY A 35 16.11 12.82 1.41
N GLY A 36 16.29 12.64 2.71
CA GLY A 36 17.62 12.39 3.24
C GLY A 36 17.63 11.83 4.65
N LYS A 37 18.80 11.95 5.28
CA LYS A 37 19.07 11.33 6.58
C LYS A 37 18.37 12.12 7.67
N VAL A 38 17.80 11.41 8.63
CA VAL A 38 17.20 12.02 9.81
C VAL A 38 18.29 12.22 10.86
N GLU A 39 18.43 13.44 11.38
CA GLU A 39 19.40 13.75 12.42
C GLU A 39 18.98 13.20 13.78
N ALA A 40 19.93 13.10 14.71
CA ALA A 40 19.67 12.56 16.04
C ALA A 40 18.67 13.45 16.81
N GLY A 41 17.51 12.88 17.16
CA GLY A 41 16.43 13.59 17.85
C GLY A 41 15.52 14.42 16.94
N GLU A 42 15.77 14.44 15.64
CA GLU A 42 14.94 15.15 14.66
C GLU A 42 13.63 14.40 14.39
N ALA A 43 12.51 15.12 14.37
CA ALA A 43 11.23 14.54 13.97
C ALA A 43 11.21 14.28 12.45
N LEU A 44 10.58 13.20 12.02
CA LEU A 44 10.54 12.80 10.59
C LEU A 44 10.02 13.92 9.67
N ASP A 45 9.00 14.67 10.09
CA ASP A 45 8.44 15.75 9.27
C ASP A 45 9.35 16.96 9.18
N THR A 46 10.08 17.24 10.26
CA THR A 46 11.08 18.31 10.28
C THR A 46 12.24 17.96 9.36
N ALA A 47 12.75 16.74 9.44
CA ALA A 47 13.79 16.22 8.55
C ALA A 47 13.33 16.29 7.10
N LEU A 48 12.12 15.82 6.80
CA LEU A 48 11.58 15.86 5.44
C LEU A 48 11.49 17.29 4.91
N ALA A 49 10.96 18.22 5.70
CA ALA A 49 10.82 19.62 5.28
C ALA A 49 12.18 20.28 5.00
N ARG A 50 13.17 20.03 5.86
CA ARG A 50 14.56 20.51 5.69
C ARG A 50 15.18 19.97 4.40
N GLU A 51 15.16 18.66 4.22
CA GLU A 51 15.75 17.99 3.05
C GLU A 51 15.09 18.46 1.75
N LEU A 52 13.77 18.58 1.70
CA LEU A 52 13.08 19.06 0.49
C LEU A 52 13.34 20.54 0.20
N GLU A 53 13.55 21.37 1.21
CA GLU A 53 13.94 22.77 1.00
C GLU A 53 15.38 22.89 0.49
N GLU A 54 16.30 22.08 1.02
CA GLU A 54 17.70 22.01 0.60
C GLU A 54 17.84 21.45 -0.83
N GLU A 55 17.26 20.28 -1.11
CA GLU A 55 17.44 19.57 -2.37
C GLU A 55 16.60 20.15 -3.52
N LEU A 56 15.38 20.60 -3.22
CA LEU A 56 14.37 20.94 -4.24
C LEU A 56 13.85 22.38 -4.15
N GLY A 57 14.09 23.08 -3.05
CA GLY A 57 13.50 24.38 -2.77
C GLY A 57 12.00 24.34 -2.49
N LEU A 58 11.48 23.20 -2.06
CA LEU A 58 10.08 23.05 -1.71
C LEU A 58 9.87 23.28 -0.23
N ARG A 59 8.87 24.10 0.10
CA ARG A 59 8.44 24.32 1.49
C ARG A 59 7.24 23.44 1.79
N VAL A 60 7.43 22.41 2.60
CA VAL A 60 6.34 21.49 3.00
C VAL A 60 5.36 22.21 3.90
N ARG A 61 4.07 22.13 3.58
CA ARG A 61 2.96 22.66 4.40
C ARG A 61 2.21 21.57 5.14
N ALA A 62 2.04 20.41 4.51
CA ALA A 62 1.45 19.24 5.13
C ALA A 62 2.00 17.96 4.51
N CYS A 63 2.19 16.96 5.35
CA CYS A 63 2.49 15.61 4.93
C CYS A 63 1.88 14.59 5.89
N GLN A 64 1.83 13.34 5.46
CA GLN A 64 1.29 12.23 6.25
C GLN A 64 2.13 10.97 6.04
N PRO A 65 2.14 10.01 6.98
CA PRO A 65 2.84 8.74 6.74
C PRO A 65 2.25 8.03 5.51
N PHE A 66 3.11 7.34 4.77
CA PHE A 66 2.71 6.50 3.64
C PHE A 66 3.09 5.05 3.86
N MET A 67 4.38 4.78 4.15
CA MET A 67 4.92 3.43 4.38
C MET A 67 6.28 3.53 5.08
N THR A 68 6.63 2.54 5.90
CA THR A 68 7.99 2.40 6.45
C THR A 68 8.56 1.04 6.03
N ILE A 69 9.76 1.03 5.48
CA ILE A 69 10.46 -0.18 5.03
C ILE A 69 11.79 -0.29 5.77
N GLU A 70 12.11 -1.48 6.26
CA GLU A 70 13.45 -1.83 6.70
C GLU A 70 14.13 -2.70 5.65
N HIS A 71 15.36 -2.32 5.29
CA HIS A 71 16.15 -3.03 4.31
C HIS A 71 17.57 -3.23 4.83
N HIS A 72 18.09 -4.45 4.67
CA HIS A 72 19.39 -4.85 5.17
C HIS A 72 20.32 -5.16 4.00
N TYR A 73 21.25 -4.24 3.72
CA TYR A 73 22.40 -4.50 2.86
C TYR A 73 23.51 -5.21 3.68
N PRO A 74 24.47 -5.90 3.03
CA PRO A 74 25.59 -6.55 3.72
C PRO A 74 26.38 -5.60 4.64
N GLU A 75 26.54 -4.35 4.24
CA GLU A 75 27.33 -3.33 4.93
C GLU A 75 26.52 -2.35 5.80
N LEU A 76 25.20 -2.27 5.60
CA LEU A 76 24.35 -1.27 6.23
C LEU A 76 22.89 -1.71 6.29
N SER A 77 22.22 -1.43 7.41
CA SER A 77 20.75 -1.50 7.50
C SER A 77 20.14 -0.11 7.46
N VAL A 78 19.09 0.08 6.66
CA VAL A 78 18.38 1.35 6.48
C VAL A 78 16.90 1.17 6.83
N ARG A 79 16.35 2.12 7.59
CA ARG A 79 14.91 2.28 7.79
C ARG A 79 14.46 3.50 6.98
N LEU A 80 13.66 3.25 5.95
CA LEU A 80 13.11 4.25 5.03
C LEU A 80 11.69 4.60 5.46
N CYS A 81 11.47 5.83 5.91
CA CYS A 81 10.16 6.35 6.28
C CYS A 81 9.62 7.21 5.13
N PHE A 82 8.68 6.69 4.36
CA PHE A 82 8.03 7.42 3.28
C PHE A 82 6.87 8.26 3.81
N ARG A 83 6.88 9.54 3.43
CA ARG A 83 5.85 10.53 3.76
C ARG A 83 5.21 11.02 2.47
N GLU A 84 3.88 11.03 2.41
CA GLU A 84 3.14 11.63 1.32
C GLU A 84 2.96 13.13 1.61
N VAL A 85 3.49 13.98 0.74
CA VAL A 85 3.35 15.43 0.83
C VAL A 85 2.01 15.81 0.20
N THR A 86 1.10 16.34 1.01
CA THR A 86 -0.27 16.70 0.61
C THR A 86 -0.43 18.19 0.33
N ALA A 87 0.50 19.03 0.82
CA ALA A 87 0.57 20.44 0.49
C ALA A 87 2.02 20.94 0.59
N PHE A 88 2.43 21.73 -0.40
CA PHE A 88 3.75 22.37 -0.46
C PHE A 88 3.70 23.68 -1.25
N GLU A 89 4.75 24.49 -1.12
CA GLU A 89 4.97 25.71 -1.89
C GLU A 89 6.30 25.66 -2.64
N GLY A 90 6.36 26.38 -3.76
CA GLY A 90 7.54 26.44 -4.64
C GLY A 90 7.40 25.58 -5.90
N GLN A 91 8.36 25.74 -6.81
CA GLN A 91 8.51 24.86 -7.97
C GLN A 91 9.74 23.98 -7.75
N PRO A 92 9.63 22.67 -7.95
CA PRO A 92 10.75 21.78 -7.69
C PRO A 92 11.88 22.02 -8.70
N VAL A 93 13.07 22.26 -8.19
CA VAL A 93 14.30 22.41 -8.98
C VAL A 93 15.43 21.66 -8.29
N GLY A 94 16.26 20.93 -9.04
CA GLY A 94 17.41 20.26 -8.44
C GLY A 94 18.46 21.27 -8.00
N ARG A 95 18.47 21.63 -6.70
CA ARG A 95 19.41 22.62 -6.13
C ARG A 95 20.84 22.09 -6.00
N GLU A 96 21.04 20.78 -6.12
CA GLU A 96 22.35 20.13 -6.22
C GLU A 96 22.79 19.91 -7.68
N GLY A 97 22.05 20.43 -8.65
CA GLY A 97 22.29 20.19 -10.08
C GLY A 97 21.80 18.83 -10.57
N GLN A 98 20.99 18.14 -9.77
CA GLN A 98 20.40 16.86 -10.11
C GLN A 98 19.16 17.01 -11.00
N PRO A 99 18.94 16.12 -11.98
CA PRO A 99 17.68 16.06 -12.71
C PRO A 99 16.50 15.81 -11.79
N VAL A 100 15.40 16.51 -12.04
CA VAL A 100 14.12 16.36 -11.33
C VAL A 100 13.02 16.26 -12.37
N GLN A 101 12.17 15.24 -12.26
CA GLN A 101 11.14 14.96 -13.27
C GLN A 101 9.88 14.37 -12.64
N TRP A 102 8.75 14.60 -13.32
CA TRP A 102 7.44 14.09 -12.98
C TRP A 102 7.11 12.84 -13.80
N PHE A 103 6.70 11.77 -13.12
CA PHE A 103 6.34 10.49 -13.72
C PHE A 103 4.93 10.05 -13.33
N THR A 104 4.18 9.48 -14.24
CA THR A 104 2.93 8.79 -13.92
C THR A 104 3.22 7.53 -13.11
N PRO A 105 2.27 7.05 -12.27
CA PRO A 105 2.44 5.80 -11.53
C PRO A 105 2.78 4.60 -12.41
N GLY A 106 2.26 4.56 -13.65
CA GLY A 106 2.55 3.49 -14.61
C GLY A 106 3.97 3.50 -15.17
N GLU A 107 4.62 4.66 -15.23
CA GLU A 107 6.01 4.78 -15.71
C GLU A 107 7.02 4.30 -14.66
N LEU A 108 6.66 4.36 -13.36
CA LEU A 108 7.58 4.04 -12.26
C LEU A 108 8.15 2.62 -12.34
N GLY A 109 7.38 1.66 -12.85
CA GLY A 109 7.82 0.26 -12.97
C GLY A 109 8.94 0.04 -13.99
N ALA A 110 9.15 1.00 -14.91
CA ALA A 110 10.20 0.94 -15.92
C ALA A 110 11.48 1.71 -15.54
N LEU A 111 11.46 2.41 -14.39
CA LEU A 111 12.60 3.20 -13.92
C LEU A 111 13.54 2.37 -13.04
N ASP A 112 14.83 2.68 -13.13
CA ASP A 112 15.84 2.10 -12.25
C ASP A 112 15.78 2.72 -10.86
N PHE A 113 15.27 1.97 -9.90
CA PHE A 113 15.23 2.33 -8.48
C PHE A 113 16.20 1.48 -7.66
N PRO A 114 16.73 2.02 -6.54
CA PRO A 114 17.33 1.19 -5.51
C PRO A 114 16.36 0.08 -5.05
N GLU A 115 16.89 -1.12 -4.78
CA GLU A 115 16.10 -2.28 -4.36
C GLU A 115 15.15 -1.99 -3.19
N ALA A 116 15.62 -1.23 -2.20
CA ALA A 116 14.83 -0.83 -1.04
C ALA A 116 13.59 0.03 -1.37
N ASN A 117 13.53 0.63 -2.57
CA ASN A 117 12.40 1.45 -3.02
C ASN A 117 11.36 0.63 -3.80
N GLN A 118 11.67 -0.60 -4.22
CA GLN A 118 10.74 -1.43 -5.00
C GLN A 118 9.39 -1.66 -4.28
N PRO A 119 9.34 -1.89 -2.95
CA PRO A 119 8.05 -2.05 -2.28
C PRO A 119 7.20 -0.78 -2.29
N VAL A 120 7.80 0.41 -2.16
CA VAL A 120 7.04 1.67 -2.20
C VAL A 120 6.53 1.96 -3.62
N VAL A 121 7.31 1.64 -4.66
CA VAL A 121 6.87 1.77 -6.06
C VAL A 121 5.63 0.91 -6.32
N LYS A 122 5.62 -0.33 -5.84
CA LYS A 122 4.42 -1.18 -5.89
C LYS A 122 3.27 -0.58 -5.09
N ALA A 123 3.54 -0.09 -3.87
CA ALA A 123 2.53 0.48 -2.98
C ALA A 123 1.84 1.73 -3.56
N LEU A 124 2.49 2.47 -4.45
CA LEU A 124 1.93 3.65 -5.13
C LEU A 124 0.81 3.29 -6.12
N ALA A 125 0.82 2.08 -6.67
CA ALA A 125 -0.25 1.57 -7.53
C ALA A 125 -1.46 1.04 -6.73
N LEU A 126 -1.34 0.93 -5.40
CA LEU A 126 -2.39 0.38 -4.56
C LEU A 126 -3.25 1.47 -3.90
N PRO A 127 -4.59 1.31 -3.88
CA PRO A 127 -5.50 2.15 -3.10
C PRO A 127 -5.29 2.07 -1.59
N ASP A 128 -5.89 2.93 -0.78
CA ASP A 128 -5.82 2.85 0.69
C ASP A 128 -7.08 2.28 1.35
N GLN A 129 -8.12 2.00 0.57
CA GLN A 129 -9.37 1.41 1.07
C GLN A 129 -9.71 0.14 0.31
N TRP A 130 -9.82 -0.95 1.08
CA TRP A 130 -10.06 -2.29 0.56
C TRP A 130 -11.44 -2.81 1.02
N LEU A 131 -12.41 -2.79 0.11
CA LEU A 131 -13.73 -3.36 0.33
C LEU A 131 -13.67 -4.88 0.28
N ILE A 132 -14.18 -5.53 1.31
CA ILE A 132 -14.46 -6.96 1.31
C ILE A 132 -15.95 -7.13 1.00
N LEU A 133 -16.25 -7.87 -0.07
CA LEU A 133 -17.63 -8.07 -0.52
C LEU A 133 -18.47 -8.72 0.60
N PRO A 134 -19.66 -8.19 0.93
CA PRO A 134 -20.54 -8.83 1.89
C PRO A 134 -20.93 -10.23 1.41
N THR A 135 -21.04 -11.17 2.36
CA THR A 135 -21.49 -12.54 2.10
C THR A 135 -22.66 -12.86 3.03
N PRO A 136 -23.86 -13.19 2.53
CA PRO A 136 -24.24 -13.28 1.11
C PRO A 136 -24.19 -11.91 0.40
N LEU A 137 -24.02 -11.93 -0.93
CA LEU A 137 -24.06 -10.73 -1.76
C LEU A 137 -25.46 -10.08 -1.68
N PRO A 138 -25.58 -8.81 -1.29
CA PRO A 138 -26.86 -8.13 -1.25
C PRO A 138 -27.51 -8.01 -2.64
N ALA A 139 -28.84 -8.02 -2.69
CA ALA A 139 -29.58 -7.93 -3.95
C ALA A 139 -29.35 -6.59 -4.69
N ASP A 140 -29.03 -5.52 -3.96
CA ASP A 140 -28.76 -4.17 -4.47
C ASP A 140 -27.29 -3.96 -4.87
N TRP A 141 -26.51 -5.03 -5.09
CA TRP A 141 -25.08 -4.91 -5.37
C TRP A 141 -24.76 -4.10 -6.62
N ARG A 142 -25.66 -4.10 -7.62
CA ARG A 142 -25.46 -3.35 -8.88
C ARG A 142 -25.43 -1.84 -8.66
N GLU A 143 -26.11 -1.37 -7.62
CA GLU A 143 -26.08 0.02 -7.19
C GLU A 143 -25.03 0.26 -6.10
N ALA A 144 -24.96 -0.64 -5.11
CA ALA A 144 -24.13 -0.46 -3.92
C ALA A 144 -22.63 -0.60 -4.21
N LEU A 145 -22.21 -1.50 -5.10
CA LEU A 145 -20.79 -1.67 -5.44
C LEU A 145 -20.22 -0.42 -6.15
N PRO A 146 -20.84 0.12 -7.23
CA PRO A 146 -20.38 1.38 -7.83
C PRO A 146 -20.32 2.54 -6.84
N ARG A 147 -21.32 2.67 -5.94
CA ARG A 147 -21.31 3.71 -4.91
C ARG A 147 -20.17 3.54 -3.91
N SER A 148 -19.87 2.30 -3.53
CA SER A 148 -18.77 1.98 -2.62
C SER A 148 -17.42 2.34 -3.25
N ILE A 149 -17.25 2.02 -4.54
CA ILE A 149 -16.06 2.37 -5.31
C ILE A 149 -15.93 3.90 -5.46
N ALA A 150 -17.02 4.59 -5.84
CA ALA A 150 -17.04 6.05 -5.94
C ALA A 150 -16.78 6.75 -4.60
N ALA A 151 -17.08 6.09 -3.48
CA ALA A 151 -16.77 6.58 -2.13
C ALA A 151 -15.30 6.32 -1.70
N GLY A 152 -14.47 5.72 -2.55
CA GLY A 152 -13.03 5.55 -2.36
C GLY A 152 -12.56 4.10 -2.18
N ALA A 153 -13.46 3.12 -2.10
CA ALA A 153 -13.09 1.71 -1.91
C ALA A 153 -12.69 1.05 -3.23
N THR A 154 -11.54 1.45 -3.77
CA THR A 154 -11.07 1.07 -5.12
C THR A 154 -10.16 -0.17 -5.13
N LEU A 155 -10.04 -0.90 -4.03
CA LEU A 155 -9.55 -2.28 -4.00
C LEU A 155 -10.68 -3.17 -3.47
N VAL A 156 -11.09 -4.20 -4.22
CA VAL A 156 -12.28 -5.00 -3.91
C VAL A 156 -11.90 -6.48 -3.84
N TYR A 157 -12.16 -7.11 -2.69
CA TYR A 157 -12.03 -8.55 -2.49
C TYR A 157 -13.39 -9.24 -2.71
N LEU A 158 -13.48 -9.97 -3.82
CA LEU A 158 -14.63 -10.76 -4.25
C LEU A 158 -14.57 -12.16 -3.63
N ARG A 159 -15.45 -12.41 -2.65
CA ARG A 159 -15.55 -13.68 -1.90
C ARG A 159 -16.98 -14.15 -1.80
N GLY A 160 -17.15 -15.46 -1.62
CA GLY A 160 -18.48 -16.07 -1.40
C GLY A 160 -19.39 -16.01 -2.63
N VAL A 161 -18.82 -15.90 -3.82
CA VAL A 161 -19.52 -15.94 -5.12
C VAL A 161 -18.97 -17.14 -5.88
N GLU A 162 -19.78 -18.18 -6.03
CA GLU A 162 -19.39 -19.43 -6.72
C GLU A 162 -19.68 -19.38 -8.22
N GLU A 163 -20.67 -18.58 -8.63
CA GLU A 163 -21.15 -18.51 -10.00
C GLU A 163 -20.23 -17.62 -10.84
N VAL A 164 -19.56 -18.21 -11.84
CA VAL A 164 -18.48 -17.59 -12.60
C VAL A 164 -18.95 -16.38 -13.42
N SER A 165 -20.17 -16.41 -13.97
CA SER A 165 -20.70 -15.29 -14.75
C SER A 165 -20.99 -14.08 -13.85
N LEU A 166 -21.62 -14.26 -12.69
CA LEU A 166 -21.78 -13.22 -11.68
C LEU A 166 -20.42 -12.68 -11.20
N LEU A 167 -19.43 -13.54 -10.97
CA LEU A 167 -18.10 -13.09 -10.58
C LEU A 167 -17.46 -12.21 -11.67
N ARG A 168 -17.63 -12.57 -12.95
CA ARG A 168 -17.17 -11.76 -14.08
C ARG A 168 -17.89 -10.41 -14.14
N GLU A 169 -19.19 -10.37 -13.89
CA GLU A 169 -19.94 -9.10 -13.83
C GLU A 169 -19.43 -8.19 -12.69
N LEU A 170 -19.10 -8.76 -11.53
CA LEU A 170 -18.53 -8.01 -10.40
C LEU A 170 -17.15 -7.43 -10.75
N VAL A 171 -16.29 -8.20 -11.43
CA VAL A 171 -14.98 -7.72 -11.92
C VAL A 171 -15.17 -6.56 -12.90
N GLN A 172 -16.05 -6.71 -13.89
CA GLN A 172 -16.36 -5.66 -14.85
C GLN A 172 -16.88 -4.39 -14.17
N CYS A 173 -17.73 -4.54 -13.15
CA CYS A 173 -18.22 -3.43 -12.34
C CYS A 173 -17.08 -2.72 -11.59
N CYS A 174 -16.10 -3.46 -11.07
CA CYS A 174 -14.91 -2.89 -10.44
C CYS A 174 -14.10 -2.08 -11.44
N HIS A 175 -13.78 -2.67 -12.60
CA HIS A 175 -12.99 -2.01 -13.66
C HIS A 175 -13.66 -0.76 -14.19
N ALA A 176 -14.97 -0.77 -14.40
CA ALA A 176 -15.74 0.40 -14.82
C ALA A 176 -15.65 1.56 -13.82
N GLY A 177 -15.47 1.26 -12.53
CA GLY A 177 -15.25 2.24 -11.47
C GLY A 177 -13.78 2.57 -11.20
N GLY A 178 -12.84 2.03 -11.97
CA GLY A 178 -11.40 2.21 -11.74
C GLY A 178 -10.88 1.48 -10.49
N ALA A 179 -11.56 0.43 -10.05
CA ALA A 179 -11.18 -0.39 -8.91
C ALA A 179 -10.48 -1.68 -9.31
N LEU A 180 -9.50 -2.10 -8.52
CA LEU A 180 -8.86 -3.41 -8.61
C LEU A 180 -9.77 -4.49 -8.00
N ALA A 181 -9.91 -5.62 -8.68
CA ALA A 181 -10.68 -6.77 -8.22
C ALA A 181 -9.77 -7.96 -7.89
N LEU A 182 -9.82 -8.44 -6.65
CA LEU A 182 -9.14 -9.64 -6.20
C LEU A 182 -10.14 -10.77 -5.93
N VAL A 183 -9.91 -11.95 -6.49
CA VAL A 183 -10.74 -13.14 -6.29
C VAL A 183 -10.22 -13.98 -5.12
N ALA A 184 -11.11 -14.66 -4.42
CA ALA A 184 -10.75 -15.58 -3.34
C ALA A 184 -10.00 -16.82 -3.87
N ASP A 185 -8.78 -17.03 -3.38
CA ASP A 185 -8.05 -18.29 -3.34
C ASP A 185 -7.72 -19.03 -4.66
N ASP A 186 -8.28 -18.64 -5.80
CA ASP A 186 -8.17 -19.39 -7.04
C ASP A 186 -7.55 -18.54 -8.17
N PRO A 187 -6.25 -18.70 -8.43
CA PRO A 187 -5.56 -18.04 -9.54
C PRO A 187 -6.09 -18.41 -10.92
N ALA A 188 -6.58 -19.64 -11.10
CA ALA A 188 -7.14 -20.06 -12.38
C ALA A 188 -8.48 -19.36 -12.61
N LEU A 189 -9.32 -19.28 -11.58
CA LEU A 189 -10.58 -18.53 -11.62
C LEU A 189 -10.32 -17.04 -11.85
N ALA A 190 -9.37 -16.43 -11.12
CA ALA A 190 -9.00 -15.03 -11.30
C ALA A 190 -8.64 -14.72 -12.77
N THR A 191 -7.85 -15.59 -13.40
CA THR A 191 -7.52 -15.49 -14.83
C THR A 191 -8.77 -15.62 -15.71
N ALA A 192 -9.64 -16.60 -15.43
CA ALA A 192 -10.85 -16.87 -16.21
C ALA A 192 -11.91 -15.75 -16.18
N VAL A 193 -11.92 -14.94 -15.11
CA VAL A 193 -12.80 -13.78 -14.97
C VAL A 193 -12.09 -12.45 -15.24
N ALA A 194 -10.83 -12.48 -15.65
CA ALA A 194 -9.98 -11.31 -15.86
C ALA A 194 -9.85 -10.39 -14.63
N ALA A 195 -9.80 -10.98 -13.43
CA ALA A 195 -9.51 -10.24 -12.20
C ALA A 195 -8.05 -9.76 -12.16
N ASP A 196 -7.78 -8.73 -11.36
CA ASP A 196 -6.44 -8.15 -11.22
C ASP A 196 -5.53 -9.02 -10.34
N GLY A 197 -6.11 -9.96 -9.59
CA GLY A 197 -5.33 -10.88 -8.78
C GLY A 197 -6.14 -11.73 -7.82
N VAL A 198 -5.44 -12.26 -6.82
CA VAL A 198 -5.98 -13.20 -5.84
C VAL A 198 -5.72 -12.73 -4.42
N HIS A 199 -6.71 -12.92 -3.56
CA HIS A 199 -6.54 -12.90 -2.13
C HIS A 199 -6.53 -14.33 -1.59
N LEU A 200 -5.41 -14.73 -0.99
CA LEU A 200 -5.20 -16.05 -0.42
C LEU A 200 -5.48 -16.02 1.08
N ARG A 201 -6.38 -16.89 1.54
CA ARG A 201 -6.56 -17.15 2.98
C ARG A 201 -5.27 -17.75 3.56
N GLN A 202 -4.97 -17.43 4.83
CA GLN A 202 -3.75 -17.88 5.51
C GLN A 202 -3.52 -19.39 5.36
N GLN A 203 -4.54 -20.22 5.61
CA GLN A 203 -4.43 -21.69 5.56
C GLN A 203 -3.95 -22.19 4.19
N GLN A 204 -4.39 -21.56 3.11
CA GLN A 204 -3.98 -21.92 1.76
C GLN A 204 -2.61 -21.34 1.42
N ALA A 205 -2.39 -20.06 1.73
CA ALA A 205 -1.16 -19.37 1.43
C ALA A 205 0.07 -20.03 2.09
N MET A 206 -0.07 -20.49 3.34
CA MET A 206 0.99 -21.19 4.08
C MET A 206 1.42 -22.53 3.45
N ARG A 207 0.63 -23.09 2.53
CA ARG A 207 0.99 -24.32 1.80
C ARG A 207 1.76 -24.04 0.51
N LEU A 208 1.73 -22.80 0.03
CA LEU A 208 2.41 -22.41 -1.19
C LEU A 208 3.91 -22.23 -0.93
N LYS A 209 4.72 -22.76 -1.85
CA LYS A 209 6.18 -22.59 -1.85
C LYS A 209 6.65 -21.56 -2.87
N GLN A 210 5.78 -21.18 -3.80
CA GLN A 210 6.07 -20.25 -4.89
C GLN A 210 4.87 -19.36 -5.10
N LYS A 211 5.13 -18.10 -5.43
CA LYS A 211 4.09 -17.12 -5.77
C LYS A 211 3.28 -17.62 -6.96
N PRO A 212 1.94 -17.65 -6.89
CA PRO A 212 1.13 -17.89 -8.07
C PRO A 212 1.35 -16.80 -9.13
N ALA A 213 1.31 -17.18 -10.41
CA ALA A 213 1.48 -16.26 -11.52
C ALA A 213 0.21 -15.40 -11.72
N GLN A 214 0.10 -14.32 -10.95
CA GLN A 214 -0.95 -13.30 -11.05
C GLN A 214 -0.33 -11.91 -10.87
N PRO A 215 -0.95 -10.84 -11.42
CA PRO A 215 -0.44 -9.48 -11.26
C PRO A 215 -0.37 -9.06 -9.79
N TRP A 216 -1.43 -9.34 -9.03
CA TRP A 216 -1.50 -9.06 -7.60
C TRP A 216 -1.77 -10.33 -6.79
N ILE A 217 -0.87 -10.64 -5.85
CA ILE A 217 -1.10 -11.66 -4.83
C ILE A 217 -1.16 -11.00 -3.47
N SER A 218 -2.25 -11.23 -2.76
CA SER A 218 -2.38 -10.82 -1.37
C SER A 218 -2.62 -12.00 -0.45
N MET A 219 -2.27 -11.84 0.82
CA MET A 219 -2.46 -12.89 1.84
C MET A 219 -3.14 -12.35 3.09
N ALA A 220 -4.05 -13.13 3.66
CA ALA A 220 -4.49 -12.93 5.03
C ALA A 220 -3.38 -13.38 6.00
N CYS A 221 -3.06 -12.52 6.95
CA CYS A 221 -2.05 -12.77 7.99
C CYS A 221 -2.64 -12.41 9.37
N HIS A 222 -2.24 -13.17 10.38
CA HIS A 222 -2.71 -13.00 11.76
C HIS A 222 -1.57 -12.90 12.78
N ASP A 223 -0.33 -13.14 12.36
CA ASP A 223 0.84 -13.25 13.24
C ASP A 223 2.16 -13.04 12.47
N GLN A 224 3.27 -13.02 13.20
CA GLN A 224 4.62 -12.88 12.64
C GLN A 224 4.97 -13.99 11.64
N ALA A 225 4.51 -15.22 11.86
CA ALA A 225 4.86 -16.37 11.04
C ALA A 225 4.22 -16.28 9.65
N SER A 226 2.94 -15.92 9.59
CA SER A 226 2.21 -15.69 8.35
C SER A 226 2.74 -14.48 7.57
N LEU A 227 3.16 -13.41 8.26
CA LEU A 227 3.81 -12.25 7.63
C LEU A 227 5.19 -12.61 7.04
N ALA A 228 6.03 -13.33 7.81
CA ALA A 228 7.32 -13.80 7.32
C ALA A 228 7.17 -14.71 6.09
N HIS A 229 6.16 -15.59 6.10
CA HIS A 229 5.83 -16.42 4.94
C HIS A 229 5.37 -15.58 3.75
N ALA A 230 4.55 -14.55 3.96
CA ALA A 230 4.11 -13.66 2.88
C ALA A 230 5.27 -12.91 2.21
N VAL A 231 6.22 -12.42 3.01
CA VAL A 231 7.46 -11.81 2.51
C VAL A 231 8.28 -12.83 1.70
N ALA A 232 8.50 -14.03 2.25
CA ALA A 232 9.28 -15.08 1.58
C ALA A 232 8.62 -15.59 0.29
N LEU A 233 7.29 -15.67 0.27
CA LEU A 233 6.52 -16.03 -0.91
C LEU A 233 6.58 -14.96 -2.00
N GLY A 234 6.89 -13.71 -1.65
CA GLY A 234 6.84 -12.56 -2.56
C GLY A 234 5.42 -12.05 -2.81
N ALA A 235 4.55 -12.14 -1.81
CA ALA A 235 3.22 -11.51 -1.85
C ALA A 235 3.35 -9.99 -2.09
N ASP A 236 2.42 -9.40 -2.82
CA ASP A 236 2.45 -7.98 -3.17
C ASP A 236 1.78 -7.09 -2.12
N MET A 237 0.94 -7.67 -1.25
CA MET A 237 0.35 -7.00 -0.09
C MET A 237 -0.20 -8.03 0.91
N VAL A 238 -0.48 -7.61 2.14
CA VAL A 238 -1.10 -8.45 3.16
C VAL A 238 -2.27 -7.76 3.84
N LEU A 239 -3.17 -8.58 4.38
CA LEU A 239 -4.31 -8.17 5.19
C LEU A 239 -4.06 -8.66 6.62
N LEU A 240 -3.67 -7.76 7.50
CA LEU A 240 -3.33 -8.07 8.89
C LEU A 240 -4.55 -7.82 9.80
N SER A 241 -4.97 -8.86 10.51
CA SER A 241 -6.21 -8.84 11.28
C SER A 241 -6.23 -9.83 12.44
N PRO A 242 -7.17 -9.68 13.40
CA PRO A 242 -8.03 -8.52 13.60
C PRO A 242 -7.34 -7.42 14.42
N VAL A 243 -7.50 -6.14 14.03
CA VAL A 243 -7.00 -5.00 14.81
C VAL A 243 -7.81 -4.82 16.09
N ARG A 244 -9.13 -4.84 15.99
CA ARG A 244 -10.06 -4.79 17.13
C ARG A 244 -10.98 -6.01 17.11
N GLU A 245 -11.68 -6.23 18.22
CA GLU A 245 -12.79 -7.19 18.25
C GLU A 245 -13.78 -6.89 17.12
N THR A 246 -14.28 -7.95 16.49
CA THR A 246 -15.20 -7.81 15.36
C THR A 246 -16.51 -8.51 15.68
N PRO A 247 -17.66 -8.01 15.16
CA PRO A 247 -18.92 -8.73 15.29
C PRO A 247 -18.91 -10.11 14.61
N THR A 248 -17.95 -10.37 13.71
CA THR A 248 -17.77 -11.66 13.04
C THR A 248 -17.10 -12.70 13.94
N HIS A 249 -16.32 -12.25 14.95
CA HIS A 249 -15.67 -13.10 15.95
C HIS A 249 -15.80 -12.45 17.36
N PRO A 250 -17.02 -12.46 17.94
CA PRO A 250 -17.27 -11.86 19.24
C PRO A 250 -16.51 -12.59 20.36
N GLY A 251 -15.98 -11.84 21.33
CA GLY A 251 -15.27 -12.36 22.49
C GLY A 251 -13.76 -12.63 22.29
N GLN A 252 -13.22 -12.42 21.09
CA GLN A 252 -11.78 -12.46 20.85
C GLN A 252 -11.23 -11.03 20.78
N PRO A 253 -10.41 -10.59 21.75
CA PRO A 253 -9.79 -9.28 21.68
C PRO A 253 -8.89 -9.22 20.44
N GLY A 254 -9.05 -8.16 19.65
CA GLY A 254 -8.11 -7.88 18.55
C GLY A 254 -6.71 -7.57 19.08
N MET A 255 -5.72 -7.58 18.18
CA MET A 255 -4.32 -7.33 18.56
C MET A 255 -4.07 -5.91 19.08
N GLY A 256 -4.92 -4.94 18.71
CA GLY A 256 -4.74 -3.53 19.01
C GLY A 256 -3.63 -2.87 18.18
N TRP A 257 -3.66 -1.54 18.12
CA TRP A 257 -2.68 -0.76 17.35
C TRP A 257 -1.21 -0.96 17.79
N PRO A 258 -0.86 -1.10 19.09
CA PRO A 258 0.52 -1.34 19.48
C PRO A 258 1.10 -2.63 18.90
N SER A 259 0.38 -3.75 19.02
CA SER A 259 0.82 -5.03 18.45
C SER A 259 0.73 -5.05 16.93
N PHE A 260 -0.27 -4.39 16.34
CA PHE A 260 -0.33 -4.20 14.89
C PHE A 260 0.91 -3.49 14.36
N ARG A 261 1.32 -2.37 14.99
CA ARG A 261 2.53 -1.63 14.60
C ARG A 261 3.77 -2.51 14.71
N ALA A 262 3.91 -3.25 15.81
CA ALA A 262 5.05 -4.13 16.02
C ALA A 262 5.19 -5.23 14.94
N LEU A 263 4.09 -5.63 14.31
CA LEU A 263 4.06 -6.60 13.22
C LEU A 263 4.21 -5.96 11.84
N ALA A 264 3.60 -4.79 11.62
CA ALA A 264 3.49 -4.16 10.31
C ALA A 264 4.67 -3.25 9.96
N GLU A 265 5.23 -2.55 10.95
CA GLU A 265 6.26 -1.53 10.73
C GLU A 265 7.55 -2.16 10.18
N GLY A 266 8.07 -1.58 9.10
CA GLY A 266 9.33 -2.02 8.49
C GLY A 266 9.20 -3.19 7.53
N LEU A 267 8.01 -3.78 7.35
CA LEU A 267 7.82 -4.85 6.37
C LEU A 267 8.10 -4.37 4.94
N PRO A 268 8.75 -5.20 4.10
CA PRO A 268 9.06 -4.85 2.71
C PRO A 268 7.85 -5.05 1.77
N LEU A 269 6.62 -4.89 2.28
CA LEU A 269 5.40 -4.98 1.49
C LEU A 269 4.22 -4.21 2.15
N PRO A 270 3.25 -3.73 1.37
CA PRO A 270 2.05 -3.05 1.86
C PRO A 270 1.19 -3.91 2.80
N VAL A 271 0.83 -3.34 3.96
CA VAL A 271 -0.05 -3.98 4.97
C VAL A 271 -1.39 -3.24 5.01
N TYR A 272 -2.51 -3.96 5.01
CA TYR A 272 -3.83 -3.38 5.25
C TYR A 272 -4.36 -3.83 6.61
N ALA A 273 -4.81 -2.85 7.39
CA ALA A 273 -5.47 -3.09 8.66
C ALA A 273 -6.90 -3.60 8.42
N LEU A 274 -7.25 -4.75 9.00
CA LEU A 274 -8.60 -5.29 8.99
C LEU A 274 -9.06 -5.65 10.41
N GLY A 275 -10.36 -5.46 10.66
CA GLY A 275 -11.04 -5.89 11.88
C GLY A 275 -11.37 -4.72 12.79
N GLY A 276 -12.61 -4.23 12.72
CA GLY A 276 -13.09 -3.12 13.53
C GLY A 276 -12.51 -1.75 13.18
N VAL A 277 -11.99 -1.60 11.95
CA VAL A 277 -11.51 -0.33 11.38
C VAL A 277 -12.47 0.19 10.30
N THR A 278 -12.40 1.49 10.04
CA THR A 278 -13.26 2.22 9.09
C THR A 278 -12.42 3.05 8.10
N PRO A 279 -12.99 3.50 6.98
CA PRO A 279 -12.31 4.40 6.04
C PRO A 279 -11.74 5.67 6.68
N ALA A 280 -12.37 6.20 7.73
CA ALA A 280 -11.90 7.40 8.43
C ALA A 280 -10.57 7.18 9.18
N GLU A 281 -10.16 5.93 9.39
CA GLU A 281 -8.98 5.55 10.17
C GLU A 281 -7.75 5.26 9.29
N VAL A 282 -7.79 5.57 7.99
CA VAL A 282 -6.63 5.43 7.08
C VAL A 282 -5.39 6.10 7.67
N ARG A 283 -5.51 7.33 8.18
CA ARG A 283 -4.37 8.05 8.76
C ARG A 283 -3.79 7.31 9.98
N GLN A 284 -4.64 6.86 10.90
CA GLN A 284 -4.22 6.09 12.08
C GLN A 284 -3.55 4.78 11.67
N ALA A 285 -4.09 4.08 10.66
CA ALA A 285 -3.51 2.85 10.13
C ALA A 285 -2.11 3.12 9.54
N ARG A 286 -1.94 4.20 8.78
CA ARG A 286 -0.63 4.62 8.23
C ARG A 286 0.37 4.97 9.31
N GLU A 287 -0.06 5.64 10.38
CA GLU A 287 0.78 5.88 11.57
C GLU A 287 1.16 4.58 12.28
N ALA A 288 0.39 3.51 12.13
CA ALA A 288 0.68 2.18 12.66
C ALA A 288 1.44 1.27 11.65
N GLY A 289 1.89 1.80 10.51
CA GLY A 289 2.67 1.04 9.52
C GLY A 289 1.85 0.37 8.41
N ALA A 290 0.54 0.59 8.35
CA ALA A 290 -0.30 0.11 7.25
C ALA A 290 -0.23 1.04 6.03
N ARG A 291 -0.48 0.50 4.84
CA ARG A 291 -0.77 1.27 3.62
C ARG A 291 -2.20 1.83 3.64
N GLY A 292 -3.12 1.10 4.25
CA GLY A 292 -4.54 1.39 4.23
C GLY A 292 -5.36 0.53 5.18
N VAL A 293 -6.69 0.58 5.01
CA VAL A 293 -7.67 -0.14 5.82
C VAL A 293 -8.57 -1.00 4.94
N ALA A 294 -9.13 -2.05 5.52
CA ALA A 294 -10.03 -2.96 4.84
C ALA A 294 -11.24 -3.31 5.71
N GLY A 295 -12.36 -3.63 5.07
CA GLY A 295 -13.56 -4.07 5.79
C GLY A 295 -14.80 -4.26 4.92
N ILE A 296 -15.92 -4.59 5.58
CA ILE A 296 -17.22 -4.86 4.93
C ILE A 296 -18.18 -3.68 5.17
N ARG A 297 -18.80 -3.61 6.36
CA ARG A 297 -19.94 -2.70 6.65
C ARG A 297 -19.62 -1.21 6.47
N GLY A 298 -18.44 -0.75 6.91
CA GLY A 298 -18.03 0.64 6.78
C GLY A 298 -17.60 1.05 5.36
N PHE A 299 -17.45 0.07 4.47
CA PHE A 299 -16.96 0.24 3.10
C PHE A 299 -18.08 0.00 2.08
N TRP A 300 -19.08 -0.82 2.42
CA TRP A 300 -20.26 -1.08 1.60
C TRP A 300 -21.31 0.01 1.74
N ARG A 301 -21.70 0.64 0.63
CA ARG A 301 -22.68 1.73 0.55
C ARG A 301 -24.00 1.23 -0.04
N SER A 302 -24.82 0.58 0.80
CA SER A 302 -26.19 0.17 0.44
C SER A 302 -27.07 1.35 0.01
N CYS A 303 -28.15 1.03 -0.70
CA CYS A 303 -29.25 1.96 -0.97
C CYS A 303 -30.08 2.29 0.26
#